data_AF-A0A0S4LNK7-F1
#
_entry.id   AF-A0A0S4LNK7-F1
#
_cell.length_a   1.000
_cell.length_b   1.000
_cell.length_c   1.000
_cell.angle_alpha   90.00
_cell.angle_beta   90.00
_cell.angle_gamma   90.00
#
_symmetry.space_group_name_H-M   'P 1'
#
loop_
_entity.id
_entity.type
_entity.pdbx_description
1 polymer ?
#
loop_
_entity_poly.entity_id
_entity_poly.type
_entity_poly.pdbx_seq_one_letter_code
_entity_poly.pdbx_strand_id
1 'polypeptide(L)'
;MATIQIKTPSPDQTIPLVKDALAMETKLTRDSLRTTDDRITALTRQLDVTPEQVLAGSVHRTEGNEALLLDLEGELELRRVLQDTLHHLEQLEVCP
;
A
#
# COMPACT_ATOMS: atom_id res chain seq x y z
N MET A 1 -18.76 -8.06 13.25
CA MET A 1 -17.31 -8.25 13.09
C MET A 1 -17.06 -9.74 12.92
N ALA A 2 -16.25 -10.12 11.94
CA ALA A 2 -15.85 -11.52 11.76
C ALA A 2 -14.58 -11.78 12.58
N THR A 3 -14.46 -12.98 13.17
CA THR A 3 -13.32 -13.36 14.01
C THR A 3 -12.56 -14.50 13.34
N ILE A 4 -11.23 -14.42 13.34
CA ILE A 4 -10.33 -15.50 12.94
C ILE A 4 -9.79 -16.15 14.22
N GLN A 5 -9.90 -17.48 14.32
CA GLN A 5 -9.41 -18.24 15.48
C GLN A 5 -8.07 -18.92 15.19
N ILE A 6 -7.10 -18.73 16.07
CA ILE A 6 -5.78 -19.37 15.99
C ILE A 6 -5.68 -20.41 17.12
N LYS A 7 -5.40 -21.67 16.76
CA LYS A 7 -5.11 -22.74 17.73
C LYS A 7 -3.62 -22.75 18.04
N THR A 8 -3.26 -22.72 19.31
CA THR A 8 -1.86 -22.71 19.76
C THR A 8 -1.71 -23.46 21.08
N PRO A 9 -0.60 -24.19 21.32
CA PRO A 9 -0.31 -24.80 22.61
C PRO A 9 0.12 -23.79 23.68
N SER A 10 0.47 -22.54 23.31
CA SER A 10 0.95 -21.50 24.24
C SER A 10 0.33 -20.12 23.95
N PRO A 11 -0.94 -19.89 24.35
CA PRO A 11 -1.64 -18.62 24.14
C PRO A 11 -0.86 -17.40 24.68
N ASP A 12 -0.29 -17.52 25.87
CA ASP A 12 0.46 -16.45 26.54
C ASP A 12 1.69 -15.97 25.74
N GLN A 13 2.27 -16.84 24.91
CA GLN A 13 3.37 -16.50 24.01
C GLN A 13 2.89 -16.11 22.61
N THR A 14 1.76 -16.66 22.18
CA THR A 14 1.24 -16.45 20.82
C THR A 14 0.58 -15.10 20.66
N ILE A 15 -0.18 -14.65 21.66
CA ILE A 15 -0.85 -13.33 21.64
C ILE A 15 0.17 -12.19 21.41
N PRO A 16 1.26 -12.04 22.20
CA PRO A 16 2.23 -10.97 21.97
C PRO A 16 2.93 -11.12 20.62
N LEU A 17 3.25 -12.34 20.17
CA LEU A 17 3.85 -12.58 18.86
C LEU A 17 2.97 -12.08 17.71
N VAL A 18 1.67 -12.35 17.75
CA VAL A 18 0.72 -11.89 16.73
C VAL A 18 0.57 -10.36 16.77
N LYS A 19 0.55 -9.76 17.95
CA LYS A 19 0.53 -8.29 18.10
C LYS A 19 1.76 -7.65 17.50
N ASP A 20 2.95 -8.19 17.77
CA ASP A 20 4.21 -7.69 17.24
C ASP A 20 4.27 -7.85 15.71
N ALA A 21 3.81 -9.00 15.18
CA ALA A 21 3.73 -9.23 13.75
C ALA A 21 2.81 -8.22 13.04
N LEU A 22 1.62 -7.95 13.60
CA LEU A 22 0.70 -6.93 13.06
C LEU A 22 1.30 -5.52 13.12
N ALA A 23 1.97 -5.17 14.21
CA ALA A 23 2.64 -3.88 14.34
C ALA A 23 3.78 -3.71 13.31
N MET A 24 4.56 -4.77 13.09
CA MET A 24 5.62 -4.79 12.09
C MET A 24 5.05 -4.66 10.67
N GLU A 25 4.01 -5.44 10.34
CA GLU A 25 3.38 -5.38 9.03
C GLU A 25 2.81 -3.98 8.75
N THR A 26 2.10 -3.40 9.73
CA THR A 26 1.59 -2.03 9.65
C THR A 26 2.71 -1.02 9.36
N LYS A 27 3.85 -1.16 10.04
CA LYS A 27 5.02 -0.30 9.83
C LYS A 27 5.58 -0.46 8.41
N LEU A 28 5.78 -1.70 7.96
CA LEU A 28 6.30 -1.99 6.63
C LEU A 28 5.36 -1.44 5.54
N THR A 29 4.05 -1.65 5.67
CA THR A 29 3.07 -1.10 4.72
C THR A 29 3.14 0.43 4.66
N ARG A 30 3.29 1.13 5.80
CA ARG A 30 3.46 2.59 5.82
C ARG A 30 4.76 3.04 5.16
N ASP A 31 5.87 2.35 5.42
CA ASP A 31 7.17 2.67 4.80
C ASP A 31 7.15 2.44 3.28
N SER A 32 6.50 1.36 2.83
CA SER A 32 6.24 1.10 1.41
C SER A 32 5.38 2.18 0.78
N LEU A 33 4.30 2.61 1.46
CA LEU A 33 3.42 3.66 0.97
C LEU A 33 4.17 4.98 0.75
N ARG A 34 5.00 5.39 1.73
CA ARG A 34 5.86 6.57 1.60
C ARG A 34 6.79 6.46 0.38
N THR A 35 7.41 5.31 0.20
CA THR A 35 8.33 5.08 -0.93
C THR A 35 7.59 5.16 -2.28
N THR A 36 6.40 4.58 -2.37
CA THR A 36 5.54 4.68 -3.55
C THR A 36 5.10 6.12 -3.81
N ASP A 37 4.72 6.89 -2.79
CA ASP A 37 4.36 8.30 -2.93
C ASP A 37 5.55 9.15 -3.43
N ASP A 38 6.77 8.87 -2.97
CA ASP A 38 7.98 9.52 -3.46
C ASP A 38 8.23 9.21 -4.94
N ARG A 39 8.01 7.95 -5.37
CA ARG A 39 8.12 7.54 -6.79
C ARG A 39 7.05 8.18 -7.66
N ILE A 40 5.79 8.22 -7.21
CA ILE A 40 4.70 8.92 -7.90
C ILE A 40 5.06 10.40 -8.07
N THR A 41 5.59 11.04 -7.02
CA THR A 41 6.02 12.44 -7.06
C THR A 41 7.13 12.67 -8.09
N ALA A 42 8.10 11.75 -8.20
CA ALA A 42 9.16 11.85 -9.20
C ALA A 42 8.62 11.69 -10.63
N LEU A 43 7.77 10.68 -10.87
CA LEU A 43 7.20 10.38 -12.18
C LEU A 43 6.25 11.48 -12.67
N THR A 44 5.37 11.98 -11.80
CA THR A 44 4.46 13.09 -12.11
C THR A 44 5.21 14.37 -12.49
N ARG A 45 6.31 14.69 -11.79
CA ARG A 45 7.21 15.79 -12.15
C ARG A 45 7.92 15.58 -13.48
N GLN A 46 8.37 14.36 -13.77
CA GLN A 46 9.07 14.05 -15.01
C GLN A 46 8.15 14.10 -16.24
N LEU A 47 6.89 13.68 -16.06
CA LEU A 47 5.86 13.66 -17.10
C LEU A 47 5.09 14.99 -17.23
N ASP A 48 5.24 15.91 -16.28
CA ASP A 48 4.44 17.13 -16.15
C ASP A 48 2.92 16.85 -16.12
N VAL A 49 2.53 15.86 -15.30
CA VAL A 49 1.12 15.44 -15.14
C VAL A 49 0.76 15.29 -13.67
N THR A 50 -0.54 15.28 -13.39
CA THR A 50 -1.10 14.94 -12.09
C THR A 50 -1.59 13.50 -12.05
N PRO A 51 -1.61 12.84 -10.87
CA PRO A 51 -2.22 11.52 -10.70
C PRO A 51 -3.66 11.44 -11.24
N GLU A 52 -4.45 12.48 -11.03
CA GLU A 52 -5.86 12.55 -11.44
C GLU A 52 -5.99 12.54 -12.96
N GLN A 53 -5.09 13.24 -13.67
CA GLN A 53 -5.08 13.23 -15.13
C GLN A 53 -4.76 11.85 -15.70
N VAL A 54 -3.85 11.11 -15.06
CA VAL A 54 -3.48 9.74 -15.46
C VAL A 54 -4.63 8.78 -15.22
N LEU A 55 -5.23 8.81 -14.02
CA LEU A 55 -6.37 7.96 -13.66
C LEU A 55 -7.61 8.25 -14.52
N ALA A 56 -7.79 9.49 -14.97
CA ALA A 56 -8.87 9.87 -15.89
C ALA A 56 -8.59 9.50 -17.36
N GLY A 57 -7.39 9.00 -17.69
CA GLY A 57 -6.98 8.69 -19.06
C GLY A 57 -6.84 9.93 -19.95
N SER A 58 -6.63 11.11 -19.36
CA SER A 58 -6.56 12.40 -20.06
C SER A 58 -5.16 12.75 -20.59
N VAL A 59 -4.15 11.96 -20.26
CA VAL A 59 -2.77 12.18 -20.71
C VAL A 59 -2.56 11.57 -22.09
N HIS A 60 -2.06 12.37 -23.03
CA HIS A 60 -1.73 11.87 -24.36
C HIS A 60 -0.49 10.95 -24.31
N ARG A 61 -0.67 9.71 -24.76
CA ARG A 61 0.41 8.71 -24.86
C ARG A 61 1.16 8.88 -26.18
N THR A 62 2.48 8.87 -26.08
CA THR A 62 3.45 8.96 -27.18
C THR A 62 4.55 7.94 -26.91
N GLU A 63 5.31 7.54 -27.93
CA GLU A 63 6.43 6.61 -27.75
C GLU A 63 7.47 7.12 -26.72
N GLY A 64 7.63 8.44 -26.58
CA GLY A 64 8.58 9.04 -25.64
C GLY A 64 8.15 9.05 -24.18
N ASN A 65 6.86 8.88 -23.87
CA ASN A 65 6.33 8.92 -22.50
C ASN A 65 5.58 7.64 -22.08
N GLU A 66 5.34 6.71 -22.99
CA GLU A 66 4.55 5.50 -22.74
C GLU A 66 5.09 4.67 -21.57
N ALA A 67 6.40 4.40 -21.53
CA ALA A 67 7.01 3.62 -20.46
C ALA A 67 6.86 4.29 -19.08
N LEU A 68 7.09 5.60 -19.01
CA LEU A 68 6.97 6.37 -17.77
C LEU A 68 5.51 6.46 -17.30
N LEU A 69 4.56 6.56 -18.23
CA LEU A 69 3.13 6.54 -17.91
C LEU A 69 2.69 5.18 -17.39
N LEU A 70 3.19 4.10 -17.98
CA LEU A 70 2.92 2.74 -17.49
C LEU A 70 3.48 2.54 -16.07
N ASP A 71 4.70 3.00 -15.81
CA ASP A 71 5.30 2.97 -14.47
C ASP A 71 4.45 3.76 -13.48
N LEU A 72 4.01 4.97 -13.85
CA LEU A 72 3.16 5.80 -12.99
C LEU A 72 1.81 5.15 -12.71
N GLU A 73 1.17 4.55 -13.70
CA GLU A 73 -0.07 3.78 -13.53
C GLU A 73 0.13 2.61 -12.55
N GLY A 74 1.24 1.90 -12.68
CA GLY A 74 1.61 0.82 -11.76
C GLY A 74 1.81 1.29 -10.32
N GLU A 75 2.52 2.40 -10.11
CA GLU A 75 2.72 2.98 -8.79
C GLU A 75 1.41 3.51 -8.17
N LEU A 76 0.52 4.08 -8.98
CA LEU A 76 -0.78 4.56 -8.51
C LEU A 76 -1.68 3.40 -8.04
N GLU A 77 -1.69 2.28 -8.75
CA GLU A 77 -2.40 1.08 -8.32
C GLU A 77 -1.76 0.46 -7.08
N LEU A 78 -0.43 0.40 -7.01
CA LEU A 78 0.28 -0.06 -5.83
C LEU A 78 -0.06 0.78 -4.60
N ARG A 79 -0.09 2.12 -4.74
CA ARG A 79 -0.51 3.03 -3.68
C ARG A 79 -1.91 2.70 -3.16
N ARG A 80 -2.86 2.49 -4.08
CA ARG A 80 -4.25 2.14 -3.73
C ARG A 80 -4.31 0.86 -2.90
N VAL A 81 -3.63 -0.20 -3.35
CA VAL A 81 -3.58 -1.49 -2.65
C VAL A 81 -2.92 -1.36 -1.27
N LEU A 82 -1.84 -0.59 -1.16
CA LEU A 82 -1.16 -0.35 0.12
C LEU A 82 -2.03 0.44 1.10
N GLN A 83 -2.78 1.44 0.62
CA GLN A 83 -3.74 2.19 1.43
C GLN A 83 -4.87 1.30 1.95
N ASP A 84 -5.45 0.47 1.07
CA ASP A 84 -6.49 -0.50 1.46
C ASP A 84 -5.95 -1.50 2.49
N THR A 85 -4.72 -2.00 2.28
CA THR A 85 -4.07 -2.93 3.20
C THR A 85 -3.83 -2.29 4.56
N LEU A 86 -3.29 -1.07 4.58
CA LEU A 86 -3.03 -0.33 5.81
C LEU A 86 -4.33 -0.07 6.58
N HIS A 87 -5.39 0.32 5.87
CA HIS A 87 -6.71 0.54 6.47
C HIS A 87 -7.24 -0.72 7.14
N HIS A 88 -7.10 -1.89 6.51
CA HIS A 88 -7.48 -3.16 7.12
C HIS A 88 -6.62 -3.51 8.33
N LEU A 89 -5.28 -3.36 8.24
CA LEU A 89 -4.37 -3.64 9.35
C LEU A 89 -4.66 -2.78 10.58
N GLU A 90 -4.98 -1.50 10.39
CA GLU A 90 -5.32 -0.57 11.46
C GLU A 90 -6.64 -0.91 12.19
N GLN A 91 -7.49 -1.74 11.58
CA GLN A 91 -8.75 -2.21 12.17
C GLN A 91 -8.63 -3.58 12.85
N LEU A 92 -7.50 -4.27 12.71
CA LEU A 92 -7.30 -5.59 13.31
C LEU A 92 -7.01 -5.46 14.81
N GLU A 93 -7.75 -6.23 15.60
CA GLU A 93 -7.56 -6.34 17.04
C GLU A 93 -7.24 -7.78 17.41
N VAL A 94 -6.23 -7.96 18.28
CA VAL A 94 -5.89 -9.26 18.85
C VAL A 94 -6.58 -9.41 20.20
N CYS A 95 -7.66 -10.18 20.20
CA CYS A 95 -8.42 -10.53 21.40
C CYS A 95 -7.80 -11.74 22.13
N PRO A 96 -7.91 -11.82 23.47
CA PRO A 96 -7.52 -12.99 24.25
C PRO A 96 -8.35 -14.25 23.94
#